data_AF-A0AAW0DWE6-F1
#
_entry.id   AF-A0AAW0DWE6-F1
#
_cell.length_a   1.000
_cell.length_b   1.000
_cell.length_c   1.000
_cell.angle_alpha   90.00
_cell.angle_beta   90.00
_cell.angle_gamma   90.00
#
_symmetry.space_group_name_H-M   'P 1'
#
loop_
_entity.id
_entity.type
_entity.pdbx_description
1 polymer ?
#
loop_
_entity_poly.entity_id
_entity_poly.type
_entity_poly.pdbx_seq_one_letter_code
_entity_poly.pdbx_strand_id
1 'polypeptide(L)'
;MYAFSSPGILKGAFDAALARDGPKWLLVTPKGNGFLETRHLAHLNHSTTPTSSNSSSNSTSAEGRPCFWFDSDWDRKPHPWSDLLAALLSIEPKPPLRRTGRTQNMSMPAEEGGEREAVEVEVLLDEEELCHVCFYCGDLDTNRVGEAPFAKVAGKGYASTYACSDCAALPLKARNAKRSERAE
;
A
#
# COMPACT_ATOMS: atom_id res chain seq x y z
N MET A 1 15.19 9.13 -14.83
CA MET A 1 13.75 9.41 -14.60
C MET A 1 13.26 8.33 -13.64
N TYR A 2 12.60 8.70 -12.54
CA TYR A 2 12.04 7.73 -11.59
C TYR A 2 10.54 7.70 -11.79
N ALA A 3 10.01 6.57 -12.25
CA ALA A 3 8.59 6.29 -12.35
C ALA A 3 8.32 4.98 -11.61
N PHE A 4 7.08 4.64 -11.30
CA PHE A 4 6.74 3.29 -10.84
C PHE A 4 6.72 2.30 -12.00
N SER A 5 6.93 1.02 -11.70
CA SER A 5 6.63 -0.10 -12.62
C SER A 5 5.14 -0.19 -12.92
N SER A 6 4.30 0.21 -11.98
CA SER A 6 2.85 0.34 -12.12
C SER A 6 2.39 1.71 -12.68
N PRO A 7 1.15 1.80 -13.18
CA PRO A 7 0.55 3.07 -13.57
C PRO A 7 0.51 4.04 -12.38
N GLY A 8 1.00 5.27 -12.59
CA GLY A 8 0.84 6.34 -11.60
C GLY A 8 -0.63 6.69 -11.40
N ILE A 9 -1.05 6.70 -10.13
CA ILE A 9 -2.42 6.89 -9.65
C ILE A 9 -2.79 8.39 -9.62
N LEU A 10 -1.92 9.24 -9.06
CA LEU A 10 -2.10 10.69 -9.10
C LEU A 10 -1.16 11.29 -10.13
N LYS A 11 -1.69 11.92 -11.18
CA LYS A 11 -0.90 12.67 -12.18
C LYS A 11 -1.24 14.15 -12.09
N GLY A 12 -0.23 14.99 -11.87
CA GLY A 12 -0.35 16.46 -11.87
C GLY A 12 0.11 17.15 -10.60
N ALA A 13 -0.14 16.58 -9.41
CA ALA A 13 0.35 17.12 -8.13
C ALA A 13 1.64 16.42 -7.65
N PHE A 14 1.67 15.08 -7.69
CA PHE A 14 2.84 14.23 -7.47
C PHE A 14 2.54 12.82 -8.00
N ASP A 15 3.52 12.13 -8.58
CA ASP A 15 3.36 10.75 -9.04
C ASP A 15 3.26 9.81 -7.82
N ALA A 16 2.15 9.08 -7.69
CA ALA A 16 1.94 8.10 -6.61
C ALA A 16 1.48 6.74 -7.16
N ALA A 17 1.66 5.66 -6.41
CA ALA A 17 1.14 4.32 -6.72
C ALA A 17 0.59 3.64 -5.46
N LEU A 18 -0.31 2.67 -5.66
CA LEU A 18 -0.87 1.83 -4.61
C LEU A 18 0.03 0.61 -4.47
N ALA A 19 0.46 0.34 -3.25
CA ALA A 19 1.31 -0.79 -2.92
C ALA A 19 0.66 -1.63 -1.82
N ARG A 20 1.00 -2.92 -1.81
CA ARG A 20 0.60 -3.86 -0.77
C ARG A 20 1.83 -4.45 -0.10
N ASP A 21 1.86 -4.36 1.23
CA ASP A 21 2.89 -4.96 2.06
C ASP A 21 2.23 -5.87 3.11
N GLY A 22 2.10 -7.15 2.77
CA GLY A 22 1.31 -8.09 3.57
C GLY A 22 -0.15 -7.64 3.69
N PRO A 23 -0.70 -7.41 4.89
CA PRO A 23 -2.05 -6.90 5.08
C PRO A 23 -2.16 -5.38 4.92
N LYS A 24 -1.04 -4.65 4.81
CA LYS A 24 -1.03 -3.18 4.77
C LYS A 24 -1.18 -2.66 3.34
N TRP A 25 -2.04 -1.65 3.19
CA TRP A 25 -2.21 -0.91 1.95
C TRP A 25 -1.54 0.45 2.08
N LEU A 26 -0.71 0.79 1.10
CA LEU A 26 0.16 1.96 1.14
C LEU A 26 -0.04 2.79 -0.12
N LEU A 27 -0.04 4.12 0.03
CA LEU A 27 0.17 5.05 -1.07
C LEU A 27 1.63 5.46 -1.05
N VAL A 28 2.32 5.28 -2.18
CA VAL A 28 3.78 5.46 -2.27
C VAL A 28 4.17 6.42 -3.41
N THR A 29 5.34 7.05 -3.33
CA THR A 29 5.91 7.94 -4.38
C THR A 29 7.26 7.43 -4.91
N PRO A 30 7.60 7.65 -6.19
CA PRO A 30 8.82 7.07 -6.78
C PRO A 30 10.09 7.82 -6.35
N LYS A 31 9.92 9.04 -5.80
CA LYS A 31 10.99 9.83 -5.19
C LYS A 31 10.69 10.03 -3.71
N GLY A 32 11.73 10.05 -2.89
CA GLY A 32 11.63 10.70 -1.58
C GLY A 32 11.38 12.18 -1.84
N ASN A 33 10.23 12.70 -1.41
CA ASN A 33 10.00 14.14 -1.43
C ASN A 33 10.92 14.74 -0.37
N GLY A 34 11.58 15.87 -0.65
CA GLY A 34 12.69 16.46 0.12
C GLY A 34 12.44 16.79 1.60
N PHE A 35 11.34 16.32 2.18
CA PHE A 35 11.10 16.17 3.60
C PHE A 35 11.35 14.70 3.97
N LEU A 36 12.60 14.34 4.30
CA LEU A 36 12.98 13.04 4.87
C LEU A 36 12.59 11.81 4.03
N GLU A 37 13.31 11.51 2.94
CA GLU A 37 13.53 10.18 2.29
C GLU A 37 12.40 9.13 2.21
N THR A 38 11.16 9.45 2.58
CA THR A 38 10.10 8.47 2.77
C THR A 38 9.31 8.41 1.50
N ARG A 39 9.43 7.26 0.82
CA ARG A 39 8.61 6.92 -0.35
C ARG A 39 7.20 6.48 0.04
N HIS A 40 6.88 6.43 1.33
CA HIS A 40 5.56 6.08 1.86
C HIS A 40 4.80 7.36 2.17
N LEU A 41 3.81 7.67 1.35
CA LEU A 41 3.02 8.89 1.46
C LEU A 41 1.90 8.75 2.50
N ALA A 42 1.24 7.58 2.50
CA ALA A 42 0.17 7.28 3.47
C ALA A 42 0.00 5.77 3.66
N HIS A 43 -0.37 5.36 4.87
CA HIS A 43 -0.99 4.08 5.15
C HIS A 43 -2.51 4.24 4.95
N LEU A 44 -3.16 3.29 4.27
CA LEU A 44 -4.59 3.38 3.92
C LEU A 44 -5.51 2.53 4.81
N ASN A 45 -4.93 1.66 5.63
CA ASN A 45 -5.62 0.86 6.63
C ASN A 45 -4.87 0.90 7.97
N HIS A 46 -4.46 2.10 8.40
CA HIS A 46 -3.52 2.32 9.49
C HIS A 46 -3.97 1.72 10.83
N SER A 47 -5.21 1.98 11.27
CA SER A 47 -5.72 1.43 12.53
C SER A 47 -6.11 -0.06 12.45
N THR A 48 -6.02 -0.69 11.28
CA THR A 48 -6.41 -2.09 11.16
C THR A 48 -5.28 -2.99 11.66
N THR A 49 -5.40 -3.45 12.91
CA THR A 49 -4.45 -4.43 13.45
C THR A 49 -4.67 -5.81 12.80
N PRO A 50 -3.61 -6.54 12.41
CA PRO A 50 -3.73 -7.86 11.80
C PRO A 50 -4.27 -8.95 12.75
N THR A 51 -4.38 -8.65 14.05
CA THR A 51 -4.73 -9.60 15.12
C THR A 51 -6.18 -9.55 15.56
N SER A 52 -6.98 -8.55 15.16
CA SER A 52 -8.38 -8.50 15.54
C SER A 52 -9.18 -9.49 14.70
N SER A 53 -9.69 -10.52 15.37
CA SER A 53 -10.56 -11.56 14.81
C SER A 53 -11.85 -11.03 14.15
N ASN A 54 -12.14 -9.72 14.30
CA ASN A 54 -13.29 -9.03 13.69
C ASN A 54 -12.91 -7.97 12.64
N SER A 55 -11.63 -7.63 12.44
CA SER A 55 -11.22 -6.69 11.38
C SER A 55 -10.72 -7.48 10.18
N SER A 56 -11.68 -8.05 9.46
CA SER A 56 -11.48 -8.79 8.21
C SER A 56 -10.92 -7.88 7.11
N SER A 57 -9.64 -7.50 7.20
CA SER A 57 -8.84 -6.86 6.14
C SER A 57 -8.53 -7.81 4.96
N ASN A 58 -9.11 -9.01 4.99
CA ASN A 58 -9.05 -10.03 3.95
C ASN A 58 -10.45 -10.36 3.40
N SER A 59 -11.45 -9.47 3.55
CA SER A 59 -12.68 -9.63 2.78
C SER A 59 -12.33 -9.51 1.30
N THR A 60 -12.92 -10.38 0.50
CA THR A 60 -12.82 -10.30 -0.96
C THR A 60 -14.19 -9.97 -1.52
N SER A 61 -14.22 -9.17 -2.58
CA SER A 61 -15.46 -8.92 -3.32
C SER A 61 -15.91 -10.19 -4.02
N ALA A 62 -17.13 -10.18 -4.57
CA ALA A 62 -17.63 -11.29 -5.39
C ALA A 62 -16.74 -11.60 -6.60
N GLU A 63 -15.96 -10.63 -7.07
CA GLU A 63 -14.99 -10.76 -8.16
C GLU A 63 -13.61 -11.24 -7.68
N GLY A 64 -13.44 -11.54 -6.39
CA GLY A 64 -12.18 -11.98 -5.81
C GLY A 64 -11.17 -10.85 -5.56
N ARG A 65 -11.61 -9.58 -5.64
CA ARG A 65 -10.74 -8.42 -5.39
C ARG A 65 -10.59 -8.15 -3.89
N PRO A 66 -9.42 -7.70 -3.40
CA PRO A 66 -9.25 -7.36 -2.00
C PRO A 66 -10.14 -6.20 -1.59
N CYS A 67 -10.76 -6.32 -0.42
CA CYS A 67 -11.45 -5.24 0.26
C CYS A 67 -10.79 -4.96 1.61
N PHE A 68 -10.77 -3.69 2.01
CA PHE A 68 -10.26 -3.27 3.30
C PHE A 68 -11.00 -2.04 3.82
N TRP A 69 -10.94 -1.85 5.14
CA TRP A 69 -11.49 -0.67 5.79
C TRP A 69 -10.52 0.50 5.61
N PHE A 70 -10.98 1.54 4.91
CA PHE A 70 -10.16 2.71 4.66
C PHE A 70 -10.07 3.57 5.93
N ASP A 71 -8.85 3.70 6.42
CA ASP A 71 -8.47 4.61 7.48
C ASP A 71 -7.03 5.04 7.24
N SER A 72 -6.85 6.30 6.84
CA SER A 72 -5.55 6.82 6.46
C SER A 72 -4.90 7.66 7.56
N ASP A 73 -3.59 7.48 7.74
CA ASP A 73 -2.76 8.34 8.58
C ASP A 73 -2.56 9.75 7.98
N TRP A 74 -2.77 9.89 6.67
CA TRP A 74 -2.78 11.18 5.97
C TRP A 74 -3.82 12.14 6.53
N ASP A 75 -5.05 11.65 6.72
CA ASP A 75 -6.18 12.45 7.21
C ASP A 75 -6.03 12.87 8.69
N ARG A 76 -4.98 12.37 9.37
CA ARG A 76 -4.72 12.63 10.79
C ARG A 76 -3.73 13.76 11.02
N LYS A 77 -3.02 14.17 9.98
CA LYS A 77 -2.06 15.27 10.02
C LYS A 77 -2.68 16.46 9.28
N PRO A 78 -2.56 17.69 9.80
CA PRO A 78 -3.03 18.87 9.07
C PRO A 78 -2.28 18.98 7.74
N HIS A 79 -2.99 18.77 6.64
CA HIS A 79 -2.47 18.87 5.26
C HIS A 79 -3.32 19.85 4.44
N PRO A 80 -2.69 20.56 3.48
CA PRO A 80 -3.41 21.46 2.58
C PRO A 80 -4.36 20.73 1.62
N TRP A 81 -4.22 19.41 1.50
CA TRP A 81 -5.10 18.55 0.72
C TRP A 81 -6.03 17.79 1.66
N SER A 82 -7.29 18.23 1.73
CA SER A 82 -8.33 17.60 2.52
C SER A 82 -8.94 16.41 1.78
N ASP A 83 -9.09 15.28 2.48
CA ASP A 83 -9.79 14.05 2.05
C ASP A 83 -9.05 13.22 0.98
N LEU A 84 -8.13 12.36 1.44
CA LEU A 84 -7.39 11.44 0.58
C LEU A 84 -8.31 10.43 -0.13
N LEU A 85 -9.36 9.96 0.53
CA LEU A 85 -10.27 8.98 -0.07
C LEU A 85 -11.03 9.59 -1.25
N ALA A 86 -11.55 10.81 -1.12
CA ALA A 86 -12.19 11.52 -2.23
C ALA A 86 -11.23 11.73 -3.41
N ALA A 87 -9.96 12.07 -3.12
CA ALA A 87 -8.93 12.18 -4.15
C ALA A 87 -8.71 10.84 -4.87
N LEU A 88 -8.59 9.72 -4.16
CA LEU A 88 -8.41 8.40 -4.77
C LEU A 88 -9.62 7.95 -5.60
N LEU A 89 -10.84 8.27 -5.16
CA LEU A 89 -12.07 7.89 -5.88
C LEU A 89 -12.33 8.72 -7.14
N SER A 90 -11.72 9.90 -7.26
CA SER A 90 -11.93 10.82 -8.39
C SER A 90 -10.90 10.68 -9.52
N ILE A 91 -10.01 9.69 -9.43
CA ILE A 91 -8.93 9.49 -10.40
C ILE A 91 -9.48 8.92 -11.70
N GLU A 92 -9.17 9.62 -12.80
CA GLU A 92 -9.48 9.20 -14.16
C GLU A 92 -8.22 8.65 -14.87
N PRO A 93 -8.37 7.72 -15.84
CA PRO A 93 -9.63 7.17 -16.36
C PRO A 93 -10.22 6.02 -15.52
N LYS A 94 -9.43 5.44 -14.60
CA LYS A 94 -9.82 4.31 -13.76
C LYS A 94 -9.42 4.61 -12.31
N PRO A 95 -10.36 4.72 -11.37
CA PRO A 95 -10.01 4.91 -9.97
C PRO A 95 -9.40 3.61 -9.42
N PRO A 96 -8.36 3.70 -8.57
CA PRO A 96 -7.72 2.53 -7.97
C PRO A 96 -8.61 1.83 -6.94
N LEU A 97 -9.60 2.53 -6.39
CA LEU A 97 -10.49 2.06 -5.33
C LEU A 97 -11.95 2.34 -5.67
N ARG A 98 -12.87 1.56 -5.08
CA ARG A 98 -14.32 1.79 -5.12
C ARG A 98 -14.92 1.55 -3.74
N ARG A 99 -15.91 2.36 -3.34
CA ARG A 99 -16.67 2.11 -2.10
C ARG A 99 -17.56 0.87 -2.26
N THR A 100 -17.58 -0.02 -1.28
CA THR A 100 -18.50 -1.17 -1.27
C THR A 100 -19.89 -0.82 -0.72
N GLY A 101 -20.01 0.32 -0.05
CA GLY A 101 -21.22 0.77 0.65
C GLY A 101 -21.31 0.29 2.10
N ARG A 102 -20.40 -0.59 2.55
CA ARG A 102 -20.31 -0.98 3.96
C ARG A 102 -19.57 0.08 4.77
N THR A 103 -20.09 0.38 5.96
CA THR A 103 -19.43 1.21 6.96
C THR A 103 -19.36 0.47 8.29
N GLN A 104 -18.37 0.80 9.12
CA GLN A 104 -18.29 0.30 10.49
C GLN A 104 -17.61 1.33 11.39
N ASN A 105 -17.95 1.31 12.69
CA ASN A 105 -17.21 2.06 13.69
C ASN A 105 -15.94 1.28 14.05
N MET A 106 -14.78 1.89 13.82
CA MET A 106 -13.49 1.37 14.25
C MET A 106 -13.06 2.08 15.52
N SER A 107 -12.73 1.30 16.55
CA SER A 107 -12.02 1.80 17.73
C SER A 107 -10.58 2.08 17.34
N MET A 108 -10.12 3.31 17.56
CA MET A 108 -8.76 3.71 17.24
C MET A 108 -7.78 3.23 18.32
N PRO A 109 -6.48 3.08 17.99
CA PRO A 109 -5.44 2.91 19.00
C PRO A 109 -5.59 3.95 20.14
N ALA A 110 -5.26 3.54 21.37
CA ALA A 110 -5.46 4.35 22.57
C ALA A 110 -4.79 5.74 22.50
N GLU A 111 -3.70 5.86 21.72
CA GLU A 111 -2.96 7.11 21.50
C GLU A 111 -3.71 8.11 20.60
N GLU A 112 -4.67 7.64 19.82
CA GLU A 112 -5.37 8.43 18.79
C GLU A 112 -6.77 8.84 19.23
N GLY A 113 -7.38 8.06 20.13
CA GLY A 113 -8.64 8.38 20.81
C GLY A 113 -9.89 8.29 19.91
N GLY A 114 -10.96 7.74 20.45
CA GLY A 114 -12.30 7.77 19.86
C GLY A 114 -12.66 6.61 18.93
N GLU A 115 -13.93 6.57 18.56
CA GLU A 115 -14.47 5.73 17.48
C GLU A 115 -14.56 6.56 16.21
N ARG A 116 -14.21 5.95 15.07
CA ARG A 116 -14.36 6.57 13.75
C ARG A 116 -15.17 5.67 12.84
N GLU A 117 -16.07 6.27 12.07
CA GLU A 117 -16.71 5.55 10.97
C GLU A 117 -15.68 5.34 9.84
N ALA A 118 -15.38 4.09 9.55
CA ALA A 118 -14.56 3.67 8.42
C ALA A 118 -15.44 3.13 7.31
N VAL A 119 -15.08 3.44 6.07
CA VAL A 119 -15.76 2.93 4.87
C VAL A 119 -14.95 1.77 4.32
N GLU A 120 -15.59 0.68 3.95
CA GLU A 120 -14.90 -0.38 3.24
C GLU A 120 -14.75 -0.03 1.75
N VAL A 121 -13.54 -0.23 1.24
CA VAL A 121 -13.18 -0.02 -0.14
C VAL A 121 -12.70 -1.32 -0.77
N GLU A 122 -13.00 -1.48 -2.05
CA GLU A 122 -12.53 -2.55 -2.91
C GLU A 122 -11.41 -2.02 -3.81
N VAL A 123 -10.35 -2.81 -3.96
CA VAL A 123 -9.24 -2.52 -4.87
C VAL A 123 -9.63 -2.88 -6.29
N LEU A 124 -9.54 -1.92 -7.21
CA LEU A 124 -9.88 -2.12 -8.63
C LEU A 124 -8.67 -2.37 -9.52
N LEU A 125 -7.47 -2.16 -9.00
CA LEU A 125 -6.21 -2.47 -9.67
C LEU A 125 -5.93 -3.97 -9.59
N ASP A 126 -5.55 -4.58 -10.71
CA ASP A 126 -5.04 -5.95 -10.74
C ASP A 126 -3.70 -6.04 -10.02
N GLU A 127 -3.26 -7.26 -9.69
CA GLU A 127 -2.05 -7.45 -8.91
C GLU A 127 -0.81 -6.86 -9.60
N GLU A 128 -0.73 -7.02 -10.92
CA GLU A 128 0.34 -6.52 -11.78
C GLU A 128 0.29 -4.99 -11.95
N GLU A 129 -0.84 -4.35 -11.62
CA GLU A 129 -1.01 -2.90 -11.62
C GLU A 129 -0.58 -2.26 -10.29
N LEU A 130 -0.21 -3.04 -9.26
CA LEU A 130 0.28 -2.53 -7.99
C LEU A 130 1.78 -2.24 -8.03
N CYS A 131 2.23 -1.27 -7.24
CA CYS A 131 3.66 -1.14 -6.96
C CYS A 131 4.09 -2.24 -5.98
N HIS A 132 5.09 -3.03 -6.37
CA HIS A 132 5.60 -4.11 -5.52
C HIS A 132 6.54 -3.59 -4.44
N VAL A 133 6.40 -4.14 -3.25
CA VAL A 133 7.29 -3.92 -2.11
C VAL A 133 8.18 -5.15 -1.95
N CYS A 134 9.49 -4.95 -1.84
CA CYS A 134 10.43 -6.04 -1.60
C CYS A 134 10.12 -6.67 -0.24
N PHE A 135 9.78 -7.94 -0.24
CA PHE A 135 9.41 -8.71 0.96
C PHE A 135 10.52 -8.70 2.03
N TYR A 136 11.78 -8.59 1.62
CA TYR A 136 12.93 -8.67 2.51
C TYR A 136 13.38 -7.31 3.04
N CYS A 137 13.52 -6.29 2.17
CA CYS A 137 14.08 -5.00 2.57
C CYS A 137 13.09 -3.83 2.55
N GLY A 138 11.85 -4.04 2.08
CA GLY A 138 10.84 -3.00 2.00
C GLY A 138 11.04 -1.97 0.88
N ASP A 139 12.04 -2.15 0.01
CA ASP A 139 12.25 -1.24 -1.12
C ASP A 139 11.09 -1.33 -2.12
N LEU A 140 10.85 -0.25 -2.85
CA LEU A 140 9.75 -0.14 -3.80
C LEU A 140 10.23 -0.42 -5.23
N ASP A 141 9.43 -1.17 -5.98
CA ASP A 141 9.65 -1.45 -7.40
C ASP A 141 9.42 -0.18 -8.23
N THR A 142 10.47 0.62 -8.32
CA THR A 142 10.53 1.81 -9.17
C THR A 142 11.13 1.43 -10.52
N ASN A 143 10.52 1.87 -11.62
CA ASN A 143 11.05 1.84 -12.99
C ASN A 143 12.29 2.72 -13.10
N ARG A 144 13.40 2.29 -12.50
CA ARG A 144 14.71 2.84 -12.75
C ARG A 144 15.20 2.26 -14.08
N VAL A 145 15.54 3.15 -15.00
CA VAL A 145 16.10 2.75 -16.31
C VAL A 145 17.32 1.86 -16.08
N GLY A 146 17.25 0.60 -16.51
CA GLY A 146 18.32 -0.40 -16.40
C GLY A 146 18.23 -1.36 -15.20
N GLU A 147 17.26 -1.18 -14.28
CA GLU A 147 17.01 -2.16 -13.22
C GLU A 147 16.04 -3.25 -13.71
N ALA A 148 16.31 -4.50 -13.31
CA ALA A 148 15.40 -5.60 -13.58
C ALA A 148 14.15 -5.48 -12.67
N PRO A 149 12.95 -5.82 -13.19
CA PRO A 149 11.75 -5.81 -12.36
C PRO A 149 11.92 -6.77 -11.18
N PHE A 150 11.20 -6.49 -10.09
CA PHE A 150 11.27 -7.36 -8.92
C PHE A 150 10.81 -8.78 -9.27
N ALA A 151 11.54 -9.78 -8.78
CA ALA A 151 11.23 -11.17 -9.04
C ALA A 151 10.18 -11.67 -8.04
N LYS A 152 9.13 -12.33 -8.53
CA LYS A 152 8.16 -13.05 -7.69
C LYS A 152 8.85 -14.20 -6.97
N VAL A 153 8.75 -14.25 -5.64
CA VAL A 153 9.40 -15.27 -4.81
C VAL A 153 8.43 -16.24 -4.14
N ALA A 154 7.18 -15.86 -3.91
CA ALA A 154 6.14 -16.75 -3.39
C ALA A 154 4.72 -16.21 -3.65
N GLY A 155 3.71 -16.99 -3.27
CA GLY A 155 2.30 -16.60 -3.29
C GLY A 155 1.63 -16.64 -4.67
N LYS A 156 0.35 -16.27 -4.70
CA LYS A 156 -0.50 -16.19 -5.90
C LYS A 156 -1.47 -15.00 -5.79
N GLY A 157 -1.76 -14.35 -6.92
CA GLY A 157 -2.60 -13.14 -6.97
C GLY A 157 -2.13 -12.09 -5.96
N TYR A 158 -3.07 -11.41 -5.30
CA TYR A 158 -2.72 -10.37 -4.31
C TYR A 158 -1.97 -10.85 -3.06
N ALA A 159 -1.77 -12.16 -2.88
CA ALA A 159 -0.92 -12.72 -1.81
C ALA A 159 0.53 -12.99 -2.30
N SER A 160 0.86 -12.58 -3.52
CA SER A 160 2.20 -12.72 -4.09
C SER A 160 3.21 -11.84 -3.35
N THR A 161 4.43 -12.34 -3.25
CA THR A 161 5.55 -11.59 -2.67
C THR A 161 6.68 -11.47 -3.67
N TYR A 162 7.37 -10.33 -3.63
CA TYR A 162 8.39 -9.95 -4.60
C TYR A 162 9.71 -9.63 -3.90
N ALA A 163 10.82 -9.81 -4.61
CA ALA A 163 12.15 -9.44 -4.14
C ALA A 163 12.84 -8.55 -5.17
N CYS A 164 13.48 -7.48 -4.68
CA CYS A 164 14.37 -6.66 -5.50
C CYS A 164 15.60 -7.49 -5.96
N SER A 165 16.27 -7.02 -7.01
CA SER A 165 17.46 -7.67 -7.57
C SER A 165 18.54 -7.95 -6.51
N ASP A 166 18.77 -6.99 -5.61
CA ASP A 166 19.79 -7.11 -4.57
C ASP A 166 19.44 -8.21 -3.57
N CYS A 167 18.19 -8.27 -3.11
CA CYS A 167 17.75 -9.33 -2.22
C CYS A 167 17.68 -10.68 -2.94
N ALA A 168 17.32 -10.70 -4.22
CA ALA A 168 17.29 -11.92 -5.03
C ALA A 168 18.68 -12.51 -5.29
N ALA A 169 19.75 -11.70 -5.23
CA ALA A 169 21.13 -12.15 -5.37
C ALA A 169 21.73 -12.75 -4.08
N LEU A 170 21.19 -12.40 -2.90
CA LEU A 170 21.70 -12.88 -1.61
C LEU A 170 21.31 -14.35 -1.33
N PRO A 171 22.07 -15.09 -0.51
CA PRO A 171 21.62 -16.40 0.00
C PRO A 171 20.43 -16.25 0.95
N LEU A 172 19.57 -17.27 1.03
CA LEU A 172 18.30 -17.22 1.80
C LEU A 172 18.49 -16.74 3.26
N LYS A 173 19.57 -17.18 3.93
CA LYS A 173 19.88 -16.76 5.30
C LYS A 173 20.07 -15.24 5.42
N ALA A 174 20.77 -14.62 4.47
CA ALA A 174 21.02 -13.17 4.47
C ALA A 174 19.75 -12.38 4.10
N ARG A 175 18.88 -12.93 3.23
CA ARG A 175 17.57 -12.33 2.94
C ARG A 175 16.68 -12.30 4.18
N ASN A 176 16.65 -13.41 4.92
CA ASN A 176 15.86 -13.51 6.14
C ASN A 176 16.36 -12.57 7.24
N ALA A 177 17.69 -12.35 7.33
CA ALA A 177 18.25 -11.35 8.24
C ALA A 177 17.73 -9.93 7.95
N LYS A 178 17.77 -9.50 6.68
CA LYS A 178 17.17 -8.21 6.26
C LYS A 178 15.69 -8.08 6.62
N ARG A 179 14.94 -9.18 6.50
CA ARG A 179 13.52 -9.18 6.87
C ARG A 179 13.33 -9.02 8.37
N SER A 180 14.19 -9.62 9.18
CA SER A 180 14.16 -9.46 10.64
C SER A 180 14.44 -8.01 11.04
N GLU A 181 15.45 -7.38 10.43
CA GLU A 181 15.80 -5.96 10.65
C GLU A 181 14.64 -5.00 10.27
N ARG A 182 13.79 -5.41 9.32
CA ARG A 182 12.61 -4.65 8.89
C ARG A 182 11.43 -4.75 9.85
N ALA A 183 11.36 -5.83 10.64
CA ALA A 183 10.25 -6.09 11.54
C ALA A 183 10.41 -5.39 12.91
N GLU A 184 11.60 -4.83 13.17
CA GLU A 184 11.96 -3.99 14.32
C GLU A 184 11.63 -2.52 14.05
#